data_AF-T0T4V5-F1
#
_entry.id   AF-T0T4V5-F1
#
_cell.length_a   1.000
_cell.length_b   1.000
_cell.length_c   1.000
_cell.angle_alpha   90.00
_cell.angle_beta   90.00
_cell.angle_gamma   90.00
#
_symmetry.space_group_name_H-M   'P 1'
#
loop_
_entity.id
_entity.type
_entity.pdbx_description
1 polymer ?
#
loop_
_entity_poly.entity_id
_entity_poly.type
_entity_poly.pdbx_seq_one_letter_code
_entity_poly.pdbx_strand_id
1 'polypeptide(L)'
;MRILIITSFCFLCFDVWAWTLNSSSRRGFPTNEVVVEVATSSCSNTSFSSNELKDLVEEAVSQFWNAVSTSGLKLTVEQRSIDVSGATTLGTIADLASHNKILVGCNSGISSFSDGSILGVGGLQCTSSYCQGAVALNDAAGTNLASVSHSVVLATFAHELGHALGLGHSSVEFALMFYSVGGKDQEFLAEDDMKGISWLYPLDKKLAGLGGSCATIDDGTNSWRISKTFFLLLFFIFSFYLIKIRNDLKKL
;
A
#
# COMPACT_ATOMS: atom_id res chain seq x y z
N MET A 1 20.34 -26.19 44.42
CA MET A 1 19.48 -26.84 43.42
C MET A 1 18.08 -26.27 43.59
N ARG A 2 17.45 -25.82 42.49
CA ARG A 2 16.16 -25.09 42.37
C ARG A 2 16.30 -23.57 42.17
N ILE A 3 15.59 -23.12 41.13
CA ILE A 3 15.34 -21.75 40.66
C ILE A 3 16.43 -21.16 39.76
N LEU A 4 16.48 -21.66 38.52
CA LEU A 4 17.06 -20.91 37.39
C LEU A 4 16.48 -21.41 36.06
N ILE A 5 15.16 -21.31 35.91
CA ILE A 5 14.49 -21.38 34.60
C ILE A 5 13.37 -20.34 34.63
N ILE A 6 13.73 -19.06 34.49
CA ILE A 6 12.78 -18.00 34.12
C ILE A 6 13.13 -17.66 32.68
N THR A 7 12.41 -18.33 31.77
CA THR A 7 11.89 -17.78 30.50
C THR A 7 12.75 -16.73 29.81
N SER A 8 13.75 -17.18 29.05
CA SER A 8 14.19 -16.47 27.85
C SER A 8 13.19 -16.79 26.74
N PHE A 9 12.02 -16.14 26.77
CA PHE A 9 11.12 -16.09 25.62
C PHE A 9 11.81 -15.16 24.62
N CYS A 10 12.65 -15.72 23.74
CA CYS A 10 13.12 -15.01 22.57
C CYS A 10 11.89 -14.61 21.76
N PHE A 11 11.46 -13.35 21.90
CA PHE A 11 10.61 -12.67 20.94
C PHE A 11 11.38 -12.56 19.62
N LEU A 12 11.43 -13.66 18.87
CA LEU A 12 11.63 -13.61 17.43
C LEU A 12 10.31 -13.11 16.85
N CYS A 13 10.04 -11.81 16.99
CA CYS A 13 9.05 -11.14 16.15
C CYS A 13 9.66 -11.12 14.75
N PHE A 14 9.44 -12.18 13.99
CA PHE A 14 9.55 -12.08 12.54
C PHE A 14 8.41 -11.17 12.13
N ASP A 15 8.72 -10.00 11.58
CA ASP A 15 7.73 -9.22 10.85
C ASP A 15 7.30 -10.09 9.66
N VAL A 16 6.14 -10.72 9.75
CA VAL A 16 5.53 -11.43 8.62
C VAL A 16 4.70 -10.39 7.88
N TRP A 17 5.17 -10.02 6.69
CA TRP A 17 4.52 -9.01 5.85
C TRP A 17 3.45 -9.74 5.03
N ALA A 18 2.23 -9.22 5.02
CA ALA A 18 1.07 -9.90 4.45
C ALA A 18 0.61 -9.29 3.12
N TRP A 19 1.10 -8.10 2.80
CA TRP A 19 0.88 -7.45 1.52
C TRP A 19 1.56 -8.23 0.40
N THR A 20 0.96 -8.14 -0.79
CA THR A 20 1.51 -8.77 -1.98
C THR A 20 1.73 -7.72 -3.07
N LEU A 21 2.39 -8.11 -4.15
CA LEU A 21 2.52 -7.27 -5.34
C LEU A 21 1.45 -7.62 -6.35
N ASN A 22 1.03 -6.64 -7.14
CA ASN A 22 0.12 -6.87 -8.25
C ASN A 22 0.71 -7.95 -9.16
N SER A 23 -0.07 -9.00 -9.41
CA SER A 23 0.39 -10.18 -10.13
C SER A 23 0.83 -9.91 -11.56
N SER A 24 0.29 -8.85 -12.21
CA SER A 24 0.62 -8.49 -13.59
C SER A 24 1.97 -7.79 -13.72
N SER A 25 2.29 -6.85 -12.83
CA SER A 25 3.51 -6.05 -12.92
C SER A 25 4.64 -6.55 -12.02
N ARG A 26 4.30 -7.06 -10.82
CA ARG A 26 5.23 -7.36 -9.71
C ARG A 26 6.21 -6.22 -9.39
N ARG A 27 5.82 -4.98 -9.68
CA ARG A 27 6.58 -3.75 -9.42
C ARG A 27 5.65 -2.53 -9.50
N GLY A 28 6.14 -1.39 -9.01
CA GLY A 28 5.48 -0.09 -9.12
C GLY A 28 5.99 0.72 -10.32
N PHE A 29 5.53 1.97 -10.39
CA PHE A 29 6.02 2.97 -11.34
C PHE A 29 7.54 3.21 -11.18
N PRO A 30 8.26 3.54 -12.28
CA PRO A 30 9.69 3.86 -12.21
C PRO A 30 9.99 5.23 -11.56
N THR A 31 8.95 6.00 -11.22
CA THR A 31 9.02 7.32 -10.59
C THR A 31 8.19 7.32 -9.32
N ASN A 32 8.58 8.18 -8.37
CA ASN A 32 7.78 8.44 -7.17
C ASN A 32 6.70 9.49 -7.40
N GLU A 33 6.84 10.33 -8.43
CA GLU A 33 5.82 11.29 -8.84
C GLU A 33 4.96 10.66 -9.93
N VAL A 34 3.68 10.42 -9.62
CA VAL A 34 2.73 9.77 -10.53
C VAL A 34 1.49 10.64 -10.63
N VAL A 35 1.08 10.94 -11.87
CA VAL A 35 -0.11 11.72 -12.14
C VAL A 35 -1.30 10.80 -12.35
N VAL A 36 -2.43 11.13 -11.71
CA VAL A 36 -3.71 10.46 -11.84
C VAL A 36 -4.59 11.29 -12.77
N GLU A 37 -4.73 10.83 -14.01
CA GLU A 37 -5.61 11.42 -15.03
C GLU A 37 -7.04 10.94 -14.78
N VAL A 38 -7.98 11.85 -14.58
CA VAL A 38 -9.40 11.56 -14.41
C VAL A 38 -10.11 11.81 -15.72
N ALA A 39 -10.72 10.76 -16.26
CA ALA A 39 -11.51 10.81 -17.48
C ALA A 39 -12.73 11.71 -17.29
N THR A 40 -13.04 12.53 -18.29
CA THR A 40 -14.25 13.36 -18.27
C THR A 40 -15.51 12.61 -18.69
N SER A 41 -15.44 11.31 -19.00
CA SER A 41 -16.61 10.47 -19.25
C SER A 41 -17.57 10.50 -18.06
N SER A 42 -18.85 10.75 -18.32
CA SER A 42 -19.88 10.82 -17.29
C SER A 42 -20.24 9.44 -16.73
N CYS A 43 -20.28 9.32 -15.41
CA CYS A 43 -20.75 8.13 -14.70
C CYS A 43 -22.28 8.14 -14.63
N SER A 44 -22.92 7.62 -15.68
CA SER A 44 -24.33 7.89 -15.95
C SER A 44 -25.26 7.15 -14.98
N ASN A 45 -24.82 6.04 -14.40
CA ASN A 45 -25.56 5.23 -13.45
C ASN A 45 -25.18 5.51 -11.98
N THR A 46 -24.06 6.17 -11.73
CA THR A 46 -23.61 6.52 -10.35
C THR A 46 -23.91 7.97 -9.96
N SER A 47 -24.43 8.78 -10.90
CA SER A 47 -24.74 10.21 -10.74
C SER A 47 -23.54 11.12 -10.48
N PHE A 48 -22.30 10.64 -10.62
CA PHE A 48 -21.12 11.49 -10.50
C PHE A 48 -20.92 12.33 -11.78
N SER A 49 -20.85 13.64 -11.61
CA SER A 49 -20.28 14.52 -12.63
C SER A 49 -18.76 14.31 -12.75
N SER A 50 -18.17 14.72 -13.87
CA SER A 50 -16.72 14.63 -14.09
C SER A 50 -15.91 15.41 -13.03
N ASN A 51 -16.49 16.46 -12.44
CA ASN A 51 -15.86 17.23 -11.38
C ASN A 51 -15.96 16.51 -10.03
N GLU A 52 -17.12 15.97 -9.69
CA GLU A 52 -17.27 15.17 -8.46
C GLU A 52 -16.36 13.94 -8.50
N LEU A 53 -16.23 13.30 -9.67
CA LEU A 53 -15.28 12.20 -9.84
C LEU A 53 -13.83 12.62 -9.55
N LYS A 54 -13.43 13.79 -10.07
CA LYS A 54 -12.09 14.34 -9.82
C LYS A 54 -11.89 14.64 -8.32
N ASP A 55 -12.87 15.27 -7.69
CA ASP A 55 -12.81 15.66 -6.29
C ASP A 55 -12.71 14.42 -5.36
N LEU A 56 -13.47 13.36 -5.67
CA LEU A 56 -13.39 12.07 -4.98
C LEU A 56 -12.00 11.43 -5.10
N VAL A 57 -11.40 11.48 -6.29
CA VAL A 57 -10.04 10.95 -6.53
C VAL A 57 -8.99 11.77 -5.79
N GLU A 58 -9.11 13.11 -5.80
CA GLU A 58 -8.21 14.00 -5.04
C GLU A 58 -8.30 13.74 -3.54
N GLU A 59 -9.51 13.57 -3.03
CA GLU A 59 -9.75 13.27 -1.63
C GLU A 59 -9.12 11.92 -1.24
N ALA A 60 -9.40 10.84 -1.98
CA ALA A 60 -8.84 9.51 -1.75
C ALA A 60 -7.30 9.51 -1.84
N VAL A 61 -6.73 10.18 -2.84
CA VAL A 61 -5.28 10.35 -2.97
C VAL A 61 -4.69 11.03 -1.74
N SER A 62 -5.32 12.10 -1.26
CA SER A 62 -4.80 12.88 -0.13
C SER A 62 -4.91 12.14 1.21
N GLN A 63 -6.01 11.44 1.44
CA GLN A 63 -6.31 10.79 2.72
C GLN A 63 -5.54 9.48 2.91
N PHE A 64 -5.24 8.76 1.82
CA PHE A 64 -4.62 7.45 1.87
C PHE A 64 -3.15 7.51 1.43
N TRP A 65 -2.88 7.45 0.13
CA TRP A 65 -1.53 7.16 -0.36
C TRP A 65 -0.53 8.31 -0.17
N ASN A 66 -0.96 9.57 -0.32
CA ASN A 66 -0.11 10.73 -0.03
C ASN A 66 0.08 10.98 1.48
N ALA A 67 -0.73 10.36 2.34
CA ALA A 67 -0.60 10.49 3.80
C ALA A 67 0.49 9.57 4.40
N VAL A 68 0.99 8.60 3.63
CA VAL A 68 1.98 7.63 4.10
C VAL A 68 3.36 8.27 4.20
N SER A 69 3.72 8.73 5.40
CA SER A 69 4.97 9.46 5.65
C SER A 69 6.25 8.65 5.42
N THR A 70 6.16 7.33 5.35
CA THR A 70 7.30 6.43 5.10
C THR A 70 7.53 6.15 3.61
N SER A 71 6.61 6.58 2.74
CA SER A 71 6.70 6.45 1.29
C SER A 71 7.20 7.75 0.65
N GLY A 72 8.00 7.62 -0.40
CA GLY A 72 8.40 8.73 -1.27
C GLY A 72 7.35 9.05 -2.33
N LEU A 73 6.27 8.27 -2.44
CA LEU A 73 5.23 8.44 -3.44
C LEU A 73 4.55 9.82 -3.31
N LYS A 74 4.37 10.47 -4.45
CA LYS A 74 3.59 11.69 -4.59
C LYS A 74 2.64 11.59 -5.76
N LEU A 75 1.36 11.57 -5.44
CA LEU A 75 0.27 11.59 -6.41
C LEU A 75 -0.25 13.01 -6.59
N THR A 76 -0.46 13.38 -7.84
CA THR A 76 -1.21 14.58 -8.25
C THR A 76 -2.36 14.17 -9.15
N VAL A 77 -3.44 14.93 -9.16
CA VAL A 77 -4.65 14.61 -9.93
C VAL A 77 -4.88 15.69 -10.98
N GLU A 78 -5.20 15.29 -12.20
CA GLU A 78 -5.59 16.18 -13.29
C GLU A 78 -6.77 15.59 -14.06
N GLN A 79 -7.57 16.45 -14.70
CA GLN A 79 -8.64 16.00 -15.59
C GLN A 79 -8.13 15.88 -17.03
N ARG A 80 -8.64 14.89 -17.76
CA ARG A 80 -8.33 14.70 -19.17
C ARG A 80 -9.58 14.36 -19.95
N SER A 81 -9.76 15.02 -21.10
CA SER A 81 -10.89 14.75 -22.00
C SER A 81 -10.70 13.43 -22.74
N ILE A 82 -11.16 12.34 -22.13
CA ILE A 82 -11.08 10.99 -22.64
C ILE A 82 -12.33 10.19 -22.23
N ASP A 83 -12.76 9.29 -23.10
CA ASP A 83 -13.84 8.35 -22.84
C ASP A 83 -13.28 6.94 -22.62
N VAL A 84 -13.62 6.35 -21.47
CA VAL A 84 -13.21 4.98 -21.10
C VAL A 84 -14.41 4.03 -21.02
N SER A 85 -15.63 4.51 -21.27
CA SER A 85 -16.87 3.77 -21.05
C SER A 85 -17.01 2.55 -21.97
N GLY A 86 -16.45 2.62 -23.19
CA GLY A 86 -16.46 1.54 -24.17
C GLY A 86 -15.37 0.47 -23.99
N ALA A 87 -14.46 0.61 -23.02
CA ALA A 87 -13.42 -0.39 -22.78
C ALA A 87 -14.00 -1.67 -22.18
N THR A 88 -13.57 -2.83 -22.66
CA THR A 88 -14.03 -4.14 -22.18
C THR A 88 -13.07 -4.82 -21.21
N THR A 89 -11.84 -4.29 -21.10
CA THR A 89 -10.83 -4.77 -20.16
C THR A 89 -10.11 -3.61 -19.51
N LEU A 90 -9.59 -3.85 -18.31
CA LEU A 90 -8.79 -2.85 -17.60
C LEU A 90 -7.48 -2.51 -18.33
N GLY A 91 -6.88 -3.47 -19.03
CA GLY A 91 -5.69 -3.24 -19.86
C GLY A 91 -5.95 -2.21 -20.98
N THR A 92 -7.13 -2.27 -21.62
CA THR A 92 -7.51 -1.27 -22.62
C THR A 92 -7.62 0.14 -22.04
N ILE A 93 -8.06 0.28 -20.79
CA ILE A 93 -8.08 1.58 -20.11
C ILE A 93 -6.64 2.03 -19.80
N ALA A 94 -5.79 1.12 -19.31
CA ALA A 94 -4.40 1.43 -19.01
C ALA A 94 -3.61 1.84 -20.26
N ASP A 95 -3.89 1.23 -21.42
CA ASP A 95 -3.27 1.61 -22.71
C ASP A 95 -3.57 3.06 -23.12
N LEU A 96 -4.71 3.61 -22.65
CA LEU A 96 -5.11 4.98 -22.93
C LEU A 96 -4.48 6.02 -21.98
N ALA A 97 -3.97 5.58 -20.83
CA ALA A 97 -3.25 6.43 -19.89
C ALA A 97 -1.94 6.91 -20.52
N SER A 98 -1.48 8.12 -20.20
CA SER A 98 -0.12 8.51 -20.62
C SER A 98 0.94 7.64 -19.92
N HIS A 99 2.14 7.51 -20.49
CA HIS A 99 3.23 6.77 -19.83
C HIS A 99 3.53 7.32 -18.43
N ASN A 100 3.73 6.41 -17.48
CA ASN A 100 3.97 6.68 -16.06
C ASN A 100 2.85 7.44 -15.36
N LYS A 101 1.60 7.23 -15.80
CA LYS A 101 0.40 7.79 -15.18
C LYS A 101 -0.66 6.73 -14.93
N ILE A 102 -1.67 7.10 -14.15
CA ILE A 102 -2.86 6.30 -13.87
C ILE A 102 -4.05 6.97 -14.56
N LEU A 103 -4.88 6.22 -15.28
CA LEU A 103 -6.15 6.71 -15.80
C LEU A 103 -7.32 6.19 -14.95
N VAL A 104 -8.16 7.10 -14.46
CA VAL A 104 -9.34 6.80 -13.64
C VAL A 104 -10.60 7.17 -14.41
N GLY A 105 -11.61 6.32 -14.42
CA GLY A 105 -12.91 6.66 -14.99
C GLY A 105 -14.02 5.66 -14.67
N CYS A 106 -15.21 5.97 -15.13
CA CYS A 106 -16.39 5.11 -14.99
C CYS A 106 -16.57 4.24 -16.23
N ASN A 107 -16.91 2.97 -16.01
CA ASN A 107 -17.01 2.00 -17.08
C ASN A 107 -18.10 0.97 -16.79
N SER A 108 -18.78 0.52 -17.85
CA SER A 108 -19.81 -0.52 -17.79
C SER A 108 -19.52 -1.72 -18.69
N GLY A 109 -18.44 -1.67 -19.46
CA GLY A 109 -18.05 -2.68 -20.45
C GLY A 109 -17.17 -3.82 -19.90
N ILE A 110 -16.53 -3.64 -18.75
CA ILE A 110 -15.73 -4.69 -18.10
C ILE A 110 -16.64 -5.80 -17.57
N SER A 111 -16.33 -7.06 -17.90
CA SER A 111 -17.21 -8.20 -17.62
C SER A 111 -17.53 -8.42 -16.13
N SER A 112 -16.60 -8.08 -15.22
CA SER A 112 -16.82 -8.16 -13.78
C SER A 112 -17.92 -7.22 -13.29
N PHE A 113 -18.16 -6.11 -13.99
CA PHE A 113 -19.20 -5.14 -13.62
C PHE A 113 -20.64 -5.61 -13.87
N SER A 114 -20.81 -6.80 -14.44
CA SER A 114 -22.11 -7.50 -14.43
C SER A 114 -22.59 -7.84 -13.01
N ASP A 115 -21.68 -7.90 -12.03
CA ASP A 115 -22.00 -8.00 -10.62
C ASP A 115 -22.00 -6.60 -9.98
N GLY A 116 -23.18 -6.13 -9.56
CA GLY A 116 -23.36 -4.82 -8.93
C GLY A 116 -22.67 -4.68 -7.56
N SER A 117 -22.22 -5.77 -6.94
CA SER A 117 -21.43 -5.74 -5.71
C SER A 117 -19.96 -5.35 -5.93
N ILE A 118 -19.48 -5.44 -7.17
CA ILE A 118 -18.14 -4.99 -7.55
C ILE A 118 -18.20 -3.49 -7.82
N LEU A 119 -17.58 -2.70 -6.95
CA LEU A 119 -17.65 -1.23 -6.99
C LEU A 119 -16.61 -0.63 -7.95
N GLY A 120 -15.48 -1.30 -8.14
CA GLY A 120 -14.42 -0.89 -9.04
C GLY A 120 -13.42 -2.02 -9.31
N VAL A 121 -12.49 -1.76 -10.22
CA VAL A 121 -11.30 -2.58 -10.47
C VAL A 121 -10.11 -1.69 -10.81
N GLY A 122 -8.95 -2.05 -10.29
CA GLY A 122 -7.70 -1.33 -10.44
C GLY A 122 -6.56 -2.25 -10.86
N GLY A 123 -5.52 -1.68 -11.48
CA GLY A 123 -4.44 -2.49 -12.02
C GLY A 123 -3.34 -1.69 -12.69
N LEU A 124 -2.19 -2.36 -12.84
CA LEU A 124 -0.96 -1.78 -13.37
C LEU A 124 -0.40 -2.68 -14.47
N GLN A 125 -0.06 -2.06 -15.60
CA GLN A 125 0.70 -2.69 -16.67
C GLN A 125 2.04 -1.98 -16.83
N CYS A 126 3.10 -2.74 -17.07
CA CYS A 126 4.43 -2.16 -17.21
C CYS A 126 5.25 -2.84 -18.31
N THR A 127 5.93 -2.02 -19.09
CA THR A 127 6.99 -2.42 -20.04
C THR A 127 8.35 -2.22 -19.41
N SER A 128 9.44 -2.59 -20.10
CA SER A 128 10.80 -2.32 -19.60
C SER A 128 11.07 -0.84 -19.29
N SER A 129 10.30 0.08 -19.88
CA SER A 129 10.62 1.52 -19.90
C SER A 129 9.61 2.39 -19.16
N TYR A 130 8.35 1.95 -19.05
CA TYR A 130 7.29 2.72 -18.39
C TYR A 130 6.21 1.82 -17.82
N CYS A 131 5.38 2.39 -16.94
CA CYS A 131 4.17 1.77 -16.42
C CYS A 131 2.94 2.63 -16.75
N GLN A 132 1.77 2.01 -16.81
CA GLN A 132 0.48 2.68 -16.94
C GLN A 132 -0.51 1.99 -15.99
N GLY A 133 -1.16 2.79 -15.14
CA GLY A 133 -2.20 2.30 -14.24
C GLY A 133 -3.58 2.59 -14.80
N ALA A 134 -4.56 1.80 -14.38
CA ALA A 134 -5.95 2.09 -14.61
C ALA A 134 -6.79 1.80 -13.37
N VAL A 135 -7.81 2.64 -13.17
CA VAL A 135 -8.89 2.41 -12.21
C VAL A 135 -10.20 2.63 -12.95
N ALA A 136 -11.06 1.62 -12.91
CA ALA A 136 -12.41 1.69 -13.45
C ALA A 136 -13.40 1.54 -12.32
N LEU A 137 -14.35 2.47 -12.21
CA LEU A 137 -15.51 2.31 -11.34
C LEU A 137 -16.66 1.66 -12.09
N ASN A 138 -17.43 0.83 -11.39
CA ASN A 138 -18.60 0.17 -11.94
C ASN A 138 -19.73 1.18 -12.17
N ASP A 139 -19.93 1.53 -13.43
CA ASP A 139 -21.04 2.34 -13.93
C ASP A 139 -22.04 1.50 -14.74
N ALA A 140 -22.06 0.18 -14.56
CA ALA A 140 -23.08 -0.68 -15.15
C ALA A 140 -24.46 -0.45 -14.49
N ALA A 141 -25.53 -0.74 -15.23
CA ALA A 141 -26.88 -0.67 -14.69
C ALA A 141 -27.03 -1.64 -13.49
N GLY A 142 -27.50 -1.13 -12.36
CA GLY A 142 -27.63 -1.92 -11.12
C GLY A 142 -26.37 -1.95 -10.24
N THR A 143 -25.37 -1.11 -10.53
CA THR A 143 -24.21 -0.89 -9.63
C THR A 143 -24.66 -0.44 -8.24
N ASN A 144 -24.04 -1.00 -7.19
CA ASN A 144 -24.26 -0.55 -5.82
C ASN A 144 -23.50 0.74 -5.51
N LEU A 145 -22.60 1.20 -6.40
CA LEU A 145 -21.73 2.35 -6.15
C LEU A 145 -22.52 3.64 -5.85
N ALA A 146 -23.71 3.81 -6.43
CA ALA A 146 -24.58 4.95 -6.17
C ALA A 146 -25.24 4.93 -4.76
N SER A 147 -25.20 3.78 -4.08
CA SER A 147 -25.95 3.53 -2.83
C SER A 147 -25.07 3.38 -1.59
N VAL A 148 -23.76 3.27 -1.77
CA VAL A 148 -22.78 3.18 -0.67
C VAL A 148 -22.46 4.56 -0.10
N SER A 149 -21.92 4.60 1.12
CA SER A 149 -21.49 5.85 1.74
C SER A 149 -20.31 6.48 1.02
N HIS A 150 -20.13 7.80 1.21
CA HIS A 150 -18.96 8.53 0.72
C HIS A 150 -17.63 7.88 1.14
N SER A 151 -17.53 7.45 2.41
CA SER A 151 -16.36 6.77 2.96
C SER A 151 -16.02 5.47 2.22
N VAL A 152 -17.04 4.69 1.86
CA VAL A 152 -16.87 3.46 1.07
C VAL A 152 -16.44 3.77 -0.37
N VAL A 153 -16.94 4.86 -0.97
CA VAL A 153 -16.47 5.31 -2.28
C VAL A 153 -14.98 5.68 -2.23
N LEU A 154 -14.55 6.46 -1.24
CA LEU A 154 -13.15 6.83 -1.06
C LEU A 154 -12.26 5.61 -0.80
N ALA A 155 -12.69 4.68 0.05
CA ALA A 155 -11.99 3.43 0.32
C ALA A 155 -11.87 2.58 -0.95
N THR A 156 -12.93 2.49 -1.75
CA THR A 156 -12.91 1.79 -3.05
C THR A 156 -11.87 2.42 -3.97
N PHE A 157 -11.87 3.75 -4.14
CA PHE A 157 -10.82 4.42 -4.94
C PHE A 157 -9.43 4.15 -4.41
N ALA A 158 -9.23 4.24 -3.10
CA ALA A 158 -7.94 4.02 -2.48
C ALA A 158 -7.46 2.58 -2.72
N HIS A 159 -8.33 1.58 -2.57
CA HIS A 159 -8.04 0.18 -2.86
C HIS A 159 -7.61 -0.02 -4.33
N GLU A 160 -8.42 0.45 -5.28
CA GLU A 160 -8.11 0.29 -6.70
C GLU A 160 -6.86 1.08 -7.12
N LEU A 161 -6.63 2.25 -6.52
CA LEU A 161 -5.37 2.98 -6.68
C LEU A 161 -4.19 2.17 -6.14
N GLY A 162 -4.33 1.44 -5.03
CA GLY A 162 -3.30 0.53 -4.54
C GLY A 162 -2.89 -0.49 -5.61
N HIS A 163 -3.87 -1.08 -6.30
CA HIS A 163 -3.59 -1.96 -7.44
C HIS A 163 -2.94 -1.25 -8.62
N ALA A 164 -3.38 -0.03 -8.94
CA ALA A 164 -2.79 0.80 -9.98
C ALA A 164 -1.37 1.26 -9.64
N LEU A 165 -0.99 1.28 -8.36
CA LEU A 165 0.37 1.55 -7.87
C LEU A 165 1.24 0.29 -7.78
N GLY A 166 0.66 -0.90 -8.01
CA GLY A 166 1.38 -2.16 -8.04
C GLY A 166 1.29 -3.00 -6.77
N LEU A 167 0.42 -2.64 -5.81
CA LEU A 167 0.06 -3.52 -4.70
C LEU A 167 -0.89 -4.62 -5.17
N GLY A 168 -0.74 -5.81 -4.60
CA GLY A 168 -1.71 -6.89 -4.69
C GLY A 168 -2.58 -6.92 -3.44
N HIS A 169 -3.45 -7.92 -3.34
CA HIS A 169 -4.29 -8.07 -2.15
C HIS A 169 -3.45 -8.41 -0.91
N SER A 170 -3.84 -7.85 0.23
CA SER A 170 -3.38 -8.28 1.55
C SER A 170 -4.17 -9.51 2.02
N SER A 171 -3.54 -10.33 2.86
CA SER A 171 -4.23 -11.39 3.62
C SER A 171 -4.75 -10.91 4.98
N VAL A 172 -4.50 -9.65 5.35
CA VAL A 172 -4.98 -9.04 6.60
C VAL A 172 -6.38 -8.49 6.40
N GLU A 173 -7.38 -9.07 7.07
CA GLU A 173 -8.80 -8.77 6.83
C GLU A 173 -9.22 -7.30 7.06
N PHE A 174 -8.47 -6.57 7.88
CA PHE A 174 -8.74 -5.15 8.16
C PHE A 174 -7.84 -4.19 7.35
N ALA A 175 -6.96 -4.72 6.50
CA ALA A 175 -6.17 -3.89 5.59
C ALA A 175 -7.05 -3.37 4.45
N LEU A 176 -6.74 -2.17 3.97
CA LEU A 176 -7.43 -1.58 2.83
C LEU A 176 -7.32 -2.50 1.62
N MET A 177 -6.15 -3.11 1.39
CA MET A 177 -5.92 -4.00 0.25
C MET A 177 -6.48 -5.42 0.44
N PHE A 178 -7.32 -5.71 1.43
CA PHE A 178 -7.96 -7.02 1.55
C PHE A 178 -8.98 -7.25 0.43
N TYR A 179 -9.01 -8.46 -0.14
CA TYR A 179 -9.77 -8.77 -1.36
C TYR A 179 -11.31 -8.66 -1.25
N SER A 180 -11.86 -8.52 -0.05
CA SER A 180 -13.30 -8.53 0.19
C SER A 180 -13.73 -7.33 1.03
N VAL A 181 -14.65 -6.55 0.46
CA VAL A 181 -15.34 -5.43 1.09
C VAL A 181 -16.54 -5.86 1.95
N GLY A 182 -16.76 -7.17 2.12
CA GLY A 182 -17.91 -7.74 2.82
C GLY A 182 -17.95 -7.43 4.32
N GLY A 183 -18.49 -6.26 4.68
CA GLY A 183 -18.96 -5.92 6.02
C GLY A 183 -17.89 -5.49 7.04
N LYS A 184 -16.81 -4.82 6.61
CA LYS A 184 -15.75 -4.36 7.52
C LYS A 184 -15.26 -2.94 7.23
N ASP A 185 -14.78 -2.31 8.29
CA ASP A 185 -14.28 -0.93 8.42
C ASP A 185 -12.98 -0.68 7.64
N GLN A 186 -12.87 -1.08 6.37
CA GLN A 186 -11.67 -0.89 5.53
C GLN A 186 -11.57 0.54 4.97
N GLU A 187 -11.87 1.54 5.80
CA GLU A 187 -11.89 2.95 5.42
C GLU A 187 -10.59 3.69 5.81
N PHE A 188 -9.54 2.94 6.16
CA PHE A 188 -8.23 3.46 6.56
C PHE A 188 -7.09 2.56 6.08
N LEU A 189 -5.87 3.11 6.00
CA LEU A 189 -4.68 2.31 5.71
C LEU A 189 -4.22 1.53 6.95
N ALA A 190 -4.13 0.21 6.83
CA ALA A 190 -3.45 -0.61 7.81
C ALA A 190 -1.93 -0.49 7.67
N GLU A 191 -1.21 -0.92 8.70
CA GLU A 191 0.25 -0.98 8.67
C GLU A 191 0.79 -1.82 7.51
N ASP A 192 0.07 -2.87 7.12
CA ASP A 192 0.43 -3.72 5.99
C ASP A 192 0.38 -2.96 4.65
N ASP A 193 -0.65 -2.14 4.44
CA ASP A 193 -0.79 -1.28 3.25
C ASP A 193 0.35 -0.24 3.20
N MET A 194 0.62 0.42 4.34
CA MET A 194 1.68 1.43 4.46
C MET A 194 3.07 0.83 4.21
N LYS A 195 3.35 -0.38 4.71
CA LYS A 195 4.60 -1.10 4.45
C LYS A 195 4.74 -1.49 3.00
N GLY A 196 3.67 -1.97 2.36
CA GLY A 196 3.66 -2.32 0.95
C GLY A 196 4.00 -1.12 0.06
N ILE A 197 3.30 -0.01 0.26
CA ILE A 197 3.55 1.18 -0.58
C ILE A 197 4.93 1.81 -0.31
N SER A 198 5.40 1.79 0.94
CA SER A 198 6.76 2.28 1.28
C SER A 198 7.85 1.38 0.72
N TRP A 199 7.58 0.09 0.52
CA TRP A 199 8.51 -0.82 -0.14
C TRP A 199 8.59 -0.53 -1.64
N LEU A 200 7.45 -0.29 -2.29
CA LEU A 200 7.39 0.06 -3.72
C LEU A 200 8.01 1.43 -4.01
N TYR A 201 7.75 2.39 -3.14
CA TYR A 201 8.16 3.79 -3.28
C TYR A 201 8.87 4.23 -2.00
N PRO A 202 10.14 3.85 -1.81
CA PRO A 202 10.87 4.20 -0.60
C PRO A 202 11.12 5.70 -0.53
N LEU A 203 10.94 6.28 0.66
CA LEU A 203 11.34 7.65 0.94
C LEU A 203 12.87 7.75 1.04
N ASP A 204 13.46 8.68 0.31
CA ASP A 204 14.90 8.93 0.39
C ASP A 204 15.33 9.33 1.81
N LYS A 205 16.26 8.56 2.38
CA LYS A 205 16.73 8.68 3.77
C LYS A 205 17.34 10.05 4.12
N LYS A 206 17.69 10.88 3.12
CA LYS A 206 18.20 12.25 3.34
C LYS A 206 17.12 13.20 3.88
N LEU A 207 15.84 12.95 3.60
CA LEU A 207 14.72 13.77 4.08
C LEU A 207 14.22 13.35 5.48
N ALA A 208 14.43 12.08 5.88
CA ALA A 208 14.01 11.54 7.18
C ALA A 208 15.01 11.80 8.33
N GLY A 209 15.78 12.88 8.23
CA GLY A 209 16.98 13.16 9.03
C GLY A 209 16.81 13.56 10.50
N LEU A 210 15.67 13.29 11.16
CA LEU A 210 15.45 13.74 12.55
C LEU A 210 14.80 12.73 13.53
N GLY A 211 14.63 11.45 13.18
CA GLY A 211 14.25 10.48 14.21
C GLY A 211 13.90 9.08 13.70
N GLY A 212 14.67 8.08 14.13
CA GLY A 212 14.19 6.69 14.21
C GLY A 212 14.28 5.84 12.95
N SER A 213 15.49 5.68 12.38
CA SER A 213 15.76 4.57 11.46
C SER A 213 15.75 3.23 12.23
N CYS A 214 14.59 2.56 12.28
CA CYS A 214 14.45 1.19 12.79
C CYS A 214 14.22 0.15 11.68
N ALA A 215 14.49 0.50 10.42
CA ALA A 215 14.51 -0.45 9.31
C ALA A 215 15.76 -0.21 8.45
N THR A 216 16.85 -0.90 8.80
CA THR A 216 18.05 -0.93 7.97
C THR A 216 18.08 -2.26 7.22
N ILE A 217 17.52 -2.27 6.00
CA ILE A 217 18.08 -3.07 4.91
C ILE A 217 19.36 -2.33 4.50
N ASP A 218 20.49 -3.04 4.61
CA ASP A 218 21.82 -2.55 4.29
C ASP A 218 22.32 -3.29 3.05
N ASP A 219 22.60 -2.52 2.03
CA ASP A 219 23.25 -2.94 0.80
C ASP A 219 24.77 -2.87 1.02
N GLY A 220 25.35 -4.01 1.39
CA GLY A 220 26.51 -4.54 0.69
C GLY A 220 27.81 -3.75 0.67
N THR A 221 28.05 -2.74 1.53
CA THR A 221 29.36 -2.05 1.57
C THR A 221 30.00 -2.02 2.96
N ASN A 222 31.21 -2.56 3.02
CA ASN A 222 32.08 -2.78 4.18
C ASN A 222 32.13 -1.60 5.17
N SER A 223 31.29 -1.65 6.20
CA SER A 223 31.49 -0.90 7.42
C SER A 223 31.23 -1.82 8.62
N TRP A 224 32.09 -1.72 9.63
CA TRP A 224 32.14 -2.58 10.81
C TRP A 224 30.80 -2.57 11.55
N ARG A 225 29.95 -3.57 11.27
CA ARG A 225 28.66 -3.77 11.94
C ARG A 225 28.88 -4.41 13.30
N ILE A 226 28.89 -3.60 14.35
CA ILE A 226 28.68 -4.13 15.71
C ILE A 226 27.19 -4.45 15.82
N SER A 227 26.85 -5.69 15.51
CA SER A 227 25.47 -6.20 15.53
C SER A 227 24.80 -5.95 16.89
N LYS A 228 23.50 -5.64 16.92
CA LYS A 228 22.68 -5.58 18.15
C LYS A 228 22.78 -6.89 18.96
N THR A 229 23.07 -8.02 18.30
CA THR A 229 23.35 -9.30 18.98
C THR A 229 24.64 -9.26 19.81
N PHE A 230 25.65 -8.48 19.41
CA PHE A 230 26.90 -8.31 20.16
C PHE A 230 26.69 -7.56 21.48
N PHE A 231 25.85 -6.52 21.49
CA PHE A 231 25.50 -5.79 22.72
C PHE A 231 24.66 -6.63 23.68
N LEU A 232 23.71 -7.41 23.17
CA LEU A 232 22.95 -8.37 23.99
C LEU A 232 23.86 -9.45 24.59
N LEU A 233 24.80 -9.96 23.80
CA LEU A 233 25.74 -11.00 24.25
C LEU A 233 26.73 -10.46 25.30
N LEU A 234 27.23 -9.22 25.14
CA LEU A 234 28.02 -8.52 26.15
C LEU A 234 27.23 -8.28 27.44
N PHE A 235 25.96 -7.88 27.34
CA PHE A 235 25.11 -7.68 28.52
C PHE A 235 24.86 -9.00 29.26
N PHE A 236 24.62 -10.09 28.53
CA PHE A 236 24.50 -11.43 29.13
C PHE A 236 25.79 -11.85 29.83
N ILE A 237 26.96 -11.74 29.18
CA ILE A 237 28.26 -12.08 29.77
C ILE A 237 28.53 -11.23 31.02
N PHE A 238 28.24 -9.93 30.98
CA PHE A 238 28.41 -9.03 32.11
C PHE A 238 27.49 -9.44 33.28
N SER A 239 26.23 -9.80 33.02
CA SER A 239 25.32 -10.26 34.07
C SER A 239 25.80 -11.57 34.73
N PHE A 240 26.34 -12.51 33.95
CA PHE A 240 26.94 -13.74 34.48
C PHE A 240 28.17 -13.45 35.34
N TYR A 241 28.99 -12.49 34.93
CA TYR A 241 30.18 -12.09 35.70
C TYR A 241 29.81 -11.46 37.04
N LEU A 242 28.79 -10.59 37.06
CA LEU A 242 28.27 -9.98 38.30
C LEU A 242 27.65 -11.02 39.26
N ILE A 243 26.93 -12.02 38.72
CA ILE A 243 26.38 -13.11 39.53
C ILE A 243 27.50 -13.96 40.16
N LYS A 244 28.58 -14.21 39.42
CA LYS A 244 29.75 -14.95 39.92
C LYS A 244 30.44 -14.20 41.06
N ILE A 245 30.76 -12.91 40.87
CA ILE A 245 31.38 -12.07 41.91
C ILE A 245 30.53 -12.05 43.18
N ARG A 246 29.21 -11.89 43.06
CA ARG A 246 28.29 -11.91 44.20
C ARG A 246 28.33 -13.23 44.97
N ASN A 247 28.46 -14.36 44.28
CA ASN A 247 28.50 -15.67 44.91
C ASN A 247 29.84 -15.95 45.60
N ASP A 248 30.94 -15.42 45.06
CA ASP A 248 32.27 -15.54 45.66
C ASP A 248 32.40 -14.67 46.93
N LEU A 249 31.78 -13.47 46.95
CA LEU A 249 31.72 -12.61 48.13
C LEU A 249 30.87 -13.18 49.28
N LYS A 250 29.91 -14.08 49.00
CA LYS A 250 29.10 -14.75 50.04
C LYS A 250 29.80 -15.93 50.71
N LYS A 251 30.98 -16.32 50.23
CA LYS A 251 31.80 -17.42 50.77
C LYS A 251 32.94 -16.94 51.67
N LEU A 252 33.11 -15.61 51.80
CA LEU A 252 33.99 -14.94 52.75
C LEU A 252 33.16 -14.55 53.99
#